data_AF-A0A1L8CRY7-F1
#
_entry.id   AF-A0A1L8CRY7-F1
#
_cell.length_a   1.000
_cell.length_b   1.000
_cell.length_c   1.000
_cell.angle_alpha   90.00
_cell.angle_beta   90.00
_cell.angle_gamma   90.00
#
_symmetry.space_group_name_H-M   'P 1'
#
loop_
_entity.id
_entity.type
_entity.pdbx_description
1 polymer ?
#
loop_
_entity_poly.entity_id
_entity_poly.type
_entity_poly.pdbx_seq_one_letter_code
_entity_poly.pdbx_strand_id
1 'polypeptide(L)'
;MSITTVRKYALDILDNINDGVFVTNKKRKIIYWNKAAEEITGKSKKEVLNKSCYEVMNFPLNDQGKCLCENNCPLLSTIKEGKVIKRYKTIFTRVEEKITLGVSTSPIINPLGQVLGGVAVFREI
;
A
#
# COMPACT_ATOMS: atom_id res chain seq x y z
N MET A 1 29.81 -3.65 -4.89
CA MET A 1 28.81 -2.60 -4.60
C MET A 1 28.52 -2.58 -3.11
N SER A 2 28.45 -1.40 -2.48
CA SER A 2 28.08 -1.32 -1.06
C SER A 2 26.60 -1.66 -0.87
N ILE A 3 26.23 -2.23 0.29
CA ILE A 3 24.82 -2.47 0.66
C ILE A 3 23.99 -1.17 0.60
N THR A 4 24.61 -0.03 0.92
CA THR A 4 23.97 1.29 0.84
C THR A 4 23.61 1.67 -0.59
N THR A 5 24.48 1.37 -1.56
CA THR A 5 24.24 1.62 -2.98
C THR A 5 23.02 0.84 -3.48
N VAL A 6 22.96 -0.47 -3.20
CA VAL A 6 21.84 -1.33 -3.62
C VAL A 6 20.52 -0.86 -3.02
N ARG A 7 20.52 -0.46 -1.74
CA ARG A 7 19.33 0.11 -1.10
C ARG A 7 18.85 1.39 -1.77
N LYS A 8 19.77 2.29 -2.11
CA LYS A 8 19.42 3.54 -2.82
C LYS A 8 18.81 3.24 -4.18
N TYR A 9 19.44 2.38 -4.98
CA TYR A 9 18.88 1.96 -6.27
C TYR A 9 17.49 1.33 -6.15
N ALA A 10 17.25 0.49 -5.15
CA ALA A 10 15.94 -0.11 -4.94
C ALA A 10 14.86 0.94 -4.63
N LEU A 11 15.18 1.95 -3.82
CA LEU A 11 14.25 3.05 -3.54
C LEU A 11 14.02 3.92 -4.77
N ASP A 12 15.08 4.24 -5.51
CA ASP A 12 14.99 5.00 -6.76
C ASP A 12 14.11 4.26 -7.79
N ILE A 13 14.23 2.94 -7.90
CA ILE A 13 13.36 2.12 -8.75
C ILE A 13 11.90 2.26 -8.30
N LEU A 14 11.61 2.09 -7.00
CA LEU A 14 10.25 2.19 -6.49
C LEU A 14 9.65 3.59 -6.69
N ASP A 15 10.45 4.64 -6.58
CA ASP A 15 10.04 6.04 -6.80
C ASP A 15 9.79 6.37 -8.29
N ASN A 16 10.33 5.58 -9.23
CA ASN A 16 10.12 5.74 -10.66
C ASN A 16 9.06 4.80 -11.26
N ILE A 17 8.44 3.94 -10.45
CA ILE A 17 7.31 3.11 -10.89
C ILE A 17 6.04 3.98 -10.95
N ASN A 18 5.28 3.84 -12.03
CA ASN A 18 4.02 4.58 -12.27
C ASN A 18 2.84 4.09 -11.40
N ASP A 19 2.96 2.90 -10.80
CA ASP A 19 2.00 2.42 -9.81
C ASP A 19 2.29 3.02 -8.44
N GLY A 20 1.23 3.35 -7.72
CA GLY A 20 1.32 3.69 -6.31
C GLY A 20 1.86 2.50 -5.53
N VAL A 21 2.92 2.73 -4.76
CA VAL A 21 3.53 1.75 -3.87
C VAL A 21 3.58 2.32 -2.47
N PHE A 22 3.00 1.58 -1.52
CA PHE A 22 3.24 1.84 -0.11
C PHE A 22 3.57 0.59 0.66
N VAL A 23 4.32 0.77 1.75
CA VAL A 23 4.68 -0.30 2.67
C VAL A 23 4.18 0.04 4.06
N THR A 24 3.68 -0.97 4.77
CA THR A 24 3.29 -0.86 6.18
C THR A 24 4.07 -1.83 7.04
N ASN A 25 4.20 -1.50 8.33
CA ASN A 25 4.58 -2.48 9.35
C ASN A 25 3.39 -3.37 9.78
N LYS A 26 3.62 -4.35 10.66
CA LYS A 26 2.56 -5.21 11.25
C LYS A 26 1.37 -4.44 11.86
N LYS A 27 1.59 -3.21 12.34
CA LYS A 27 0.56 -2.34 12.93
C LYS A 27 -0.18 -1.49 11.89
N ARG A 28 0.01 -1.76 10.59
CA ARG A 28 -0.55 -1.01 9.47
C ARG A 28 -0.13 0.48 9.43
N LYS A 29 1.00 0.82 10.05
CA LYS A 29 1.58 2.16 9.92
C LYS A 29 2.43 2.24 8.66
N ILE A 30 2.24 3.28 7.87
CA ILE A 30 2.97 3.50 6.61
C ILE A 30 4.43 3.81 6.94
N ILE A 31 5.36 3.08 6.32
CA ILE A 31 6.81 3.26 6.46
C ILE A 31 7.49 3.62 5.13
N TYR A 32 6.79 3.46 4.01
CA TYR A 32 7.23 3.89 2.70
C TYR A 32 6.04 4.27 1.84
N TRP A 33 6.25 5.27 0.99
CA TRP A 33 5.27 5.89 0.10
C TRP A 33 6.05 6.43 -1.10
N ASN A 34 5.76 5.94 -2.30
CA ASN A 34 6.45 6.37 -3.52
C ASN A 34 5.76 7.58 -4.17
N LYS A 35 6.41 8.15 -5.19
CA LYS A 35 5.90 9.33 -5.91
C LYS A 35 4.53 9.10 -6.56
N ALA A 36 4.32 7.97 -7.24
CA ALA A 36 3.03 7.66 -7.85
C ALA A 36 1.89 7.53 -6.81
N ALA A 37 2.19 7.07 -5.59
CA ALA A 37 1.20 7.04 -4.52
C ALA A 37 0.81 8.46 -4.08
N GLU A 38 1.73 9.42 -4.08
CA GLU A 38 1.41 10.84 -3.87
C GLU A 38 0.49 11.37 -4.96
N GLU A 39 0.81 11.09 -6.23
CA GLU A 39 0.04 11.55 -7.38
C GLU A 39 -1.38 10.99 -7.39
N ILE A 40 -1.55 9.67 -7.16
CA ILE A 40 -2.86 9.02 -7.17
C ILE A 40 -3.72 9.48 -5.99
N THR A 41 -3.13 9.68 -4.81
CA THR A 41 -3.92 9.98 -3.60
C THR A 41 -4.06 11.47 -3.29
N GLY A 42 -3.21 12.31 -3.88
CA GLY A 42 -3.02 13.71 -3.50
C GLY A 42 -2.33 13.90 -2.15
N LYS A 43 -1.70 12.86 -1.58
CA LYS A 43 -1.06 12.89 -0.26
C LYS A 43 0.45 12.66 -0.35
N SER A 44 1.24 13.65 0.03
CA SER A 44 2.69 13.62 0.17
C SER A 44 3.20 12.56 1.14
N LYS A 45 4.38 12.01 0.90
CA LYS A 45 5.07 11.09 1.82
C LYS A 45 5.21 11.67 3.22
N LYS A 46 5.56 12.96 3.32
CA LYS A 46 5.76 13.65 4.61
C LYS A 46 4.51 13.63 5.47
N GLU A 47 3.33 13.73 4.87
CA GLU A 47 2.08 13.75 5.63
C GLU A 47 1.60 12.36 6.03
N VAL A 48 1.95 11.30 5.29
CA VAL A 48 1.40 9.96 5.50
C VAL A 48 2.29 9.03 6.32
N LEU A 49 3.60 9.31 6.40
CA LEU A 49 4.53 8.47 7.15
C LEU A 49 4.10 8.34 8.62
N ASN A 50 4.20 7.11 9.13
CA ASN A 50 3.78 6.69 10.47
C ASN A 50 2.27 6.85 10.78
N LYS A 51 1.44 7.24 9.81
CA LYS A 51 -0.02 7.20 9.93
C LYS A 51 -0.57 5.82 9.56
N SER A 52 -1.79 5.55 10.00
CA SER A 52 -2.46 4.30 9.68
C SER A 52 -2.89 4.27 8.20
N CYS A 53 -2.65 3.15 7.51
CA CYS A 53 -2.99 3.06 6.08
C CYS A 53 -4.48 3.26 5.80
N TYR A 54 -5.37 2.86 6.72
CA TYR A 54 -6.82 2.97 6.52
C TYR A 54 -7.32 4.43 6.60
N GLU A 55 -6.71 5.25 7.44
CA GLU A 55 -6.96 6.70 7.49
C GLU A 55 -6.41 7.39 6.25
N VAL A 56 -5.17 7.05 5.85
CA VAL A 56 -4.52 7.64 4.68
C VAL A 56 -5.23 7.24 3.37
N MET A 57 -5.72 6.01 3.27
CA MET A 57 -6.46 5.53 2.10
C MET A 57 -7.96 5.86 2.16
N ASN A 58 -8.40 6.75 3.07
CA ASN A 58 -9.78 7.20 3.19
C ASN A 58 -10.81 6.06 3.26
N PHE A 59 -10.50 4.99 4.03
CA PHE A 59 -11.39 3.84 4.23
C PHE A 59 -11.99 3.30 2.92
N PRO A 60 -11.15 2.74 2.04
CA PRO A 60 -11.58 2.38 0.69
C PRO A 60 -12.69 1.33 0.73
N LEU A 61 -13.55 1.33 -0.27
CA LEU A 61 -14.78 0.52 -0.32
C LEU A 61 -14.63 -0.67 -1.27
N ASN A 62 -15.37 -1.75 -1.03
CA ASN A 62 -15.57 -2.78 -2.05
C ASN A 62 -16.61 -2.35 -3.10
N ASP A 63 -16.90 -3.22 -4.05
CA ASP A 63 -17.92 -3.07 -5.08
C ASP A 63 -19.36 -2.92 -4.53
N GLN A 64 -19.60 -3.35 -3.29
CA GLN A 64 -20.86 -3.17 -2.57
C GLN A 64 -20.91 -1.87 -1.73
N GLY A 65 -19.90 -1.01 -1.83
CA GLY A 65 -19.83 0.24 -1.07
C GLY A 65 -19.52 0.08 0.42
N LYS A 66 -19.05 -1.10 0.86
CA LYS A 66 -18.68 -1.36 2.26
C LYS A 66 -17.19 -1.09 2.51
N CYS A 67 -16.88 -0.52 3.66
CA CYS A 67 -15.51 -0.28 4.10
C CYS A 67 -14.70 -1.58 4.15
N LEU A 68 -13.59 -1.63 3.41
CA LEU A 68 -12.70 -2.79 3.37
C LEU A 68 -12.08 -3.09 4.73
N CYS A 69 -11.79 -2.07 5.52
CA CYS A 69 -11.12 -2.24 6.82
C CYS A 69 -12.01 -2.95 7.86
N GLU A 70 -13.32 -3.02 7.59
CA GLU A 70 -14.31 -3.79 8.34
C GLU A 70 -14.72 -5.08 7.59
N ASN A 71 -14.52 -5.13 6.27
CA ASN A 71 -14.98 -6.20 5.38
C ASN A 71 -13.86 -6.63 4.41
N ASN A 72 -13.01 -7.57 4.82
CA ASN A 72 -12.00 -8.24 3.97
C ASN A 72 -10.97 -7.31 3.30
N CYS A 73 -10.28 -6.48 4.09
CA CYS A 73 -9.16 -5.68 3.61
C CYS A 73 -8.02 -6.57 3.08
N PRO A 74 -7.61 -6.43 1.79
CA PRO A 74 -6.60 -7.28 1.19
C PRO A 74 -5.24 -7.16 1.92
N LEU A 75 -4.84 -5.94 2.28
CA LEU A 75 -3.58 -5.72 3.01
C LEU A 75 -3.60 -6.38 4.39
N LEU A 76 -4.74 -6.33 5.10
CA LEU A 76 -4.85 -6.95 6.42
C LEU A 76 -4.77 -8.48 6.32
N SER A 77 -5.46 -9.08 5.35
CA SER A 77 -5.37 -10.52 5.06
C SER A 77 -3.94 -10.91 4.69
N THR A 78 -3.25 -10.13 3.86
CA THR A 78 -1.84 -10.35 3.53
C THR A 78 -0.94 -10.33 4.77
N ILE A 79 -1.12 -9.36 5.67
CA ILE A 79 -0.31 -9.24 6.89
C ILE A 79 -0.59 -10.39 7.86
N LYS A 80 -1.85 -10.80 8.00
CA LYS A 80 -2.26 -11.87 8.95
C LYS A 80 -1.94 -13.27 8.45
N GLU A 81 -2.19 -13.53 7.17
CA GLU A 81 -2.12 -14.87 6.58
C GLU A 81 -0.81 -15.12 5.82
N GLY A 82 0.00 -14.08 5.57
CA GLY A 82 1.21 -14.20 4.76
C GLY A 82 0.93 -14.53 3.30
N LYS A 83 -0.28 -14.23 2.80
CA LYS A 83 -0.69 -14.52 1.42
C LYS A 83 -0.58 -13.30 0.51
N VAL A 84 -0.19 -13.56 -0.73
CA VAL A 84 -0.25 -12.57 -1.81
C VAL A 84 -1.68 -12.47 -2.32
N ILE A 85 -2.20 -11.25 -2.44
CA ILE A 85 -3.49 -10.97 -3.08
C ILE A 85 -3.20 -10.13 -4.33
N LYS A 86 -3.82 -10.50 -5.45
CA LYS A 86 -3.59 -9.85 -6.75
C LYS A 86 -4.89 -9.26 -7.29
N ARG A 87 -4.80 -8.07 -7.89
CA ARG A 87 -5.89 -7.44 -8.67
C ARG A 87 -7.22 -7.30 -7.91
N TYR A 88 -7.15 -7.04 -6.60
CA TYR A 88 -8.33 -6.70 -5.81
C TYR A 88 -8.87 -5.34 -6.24
N LYS A 89 -10.14 -5.25 -6.61
CA LYS A 89 -10.76 -3.97 -7.00
C LYS A 89 -11.33 -3.26 -5.78
N THR A 90 -11.06 -1.96 -5.65
CA THR A 90 -11.60 -1.15 -4.57
C THR A 90 -11.90 0.27 -5.05
N ILE A 91 -12.82 0.94 -4.37
CA ILE A 91 -13.17 2.33 -4.62
C ILE A 91 -12.43 3.20 -3.60
N PHE A 92 -11.60 4.11 -4.09
CA PHE A 92 -10.91 5.12 -3.29
C PHE A 92 -11.54 6.48 -3.51
N THR A 93 -11.75 7.23 -2.44
CA THR A 93 -12.22 8.62 -2.53
C THR A 93 -11.02 9.55 -2.48
N ARG A 94 -10.64 10.08 -3.65
CA ARG A 94 -9.63 11.12 -3.84
C ARG A 94 -10.26 12.49 -3.59
N VAL A 95 -10.12 13.00 -2.38
CA VAL A 95 -10.72 14.28 -1.93
C VAL A 95 -12.25 14.25 -2.04
N GLU A 96 -12.82 14.55 -3.21
CA GLU A 96 -14.26 14.51 -3.53
C GLU A 96 -14.58 13.62 -4.73
N GLU A 97 -13.58 13.04 -5.38
CA GLU A 97 -13.71 12.17 -6.55
C GLU A 97 -13.59 10.70 -6.14
N LYS A 98 -14.45 9.82 -6.68
CA LYS A 98 -14.33 8.37 -6.49
C LYS A 98 -13.64 7.75 -7.70
N ILE A 99 -12.51 7.10 -7.45
CA ILE A 99 -11.75 6.36 -8.47
C ILE A 99 -11.71 4.87 -8.13
N THR A 100 -11.62 4.03 -9.16
CA THR A 100 -11.43 2.59 -8.98
C THR A 100 -9.96 2.26 -9.00
N LEU A 101 -9.48 1.58 -7.96
CA LEU A 101 -8.12 1.09 -7.85
C LEU A 101 -8.06 -0.43 -8.02
N GLY A 102 -7.13 -0.88 -8.85
CA GLY A 102 -6.65 -2.26 -8.83
C GLY A 102 -5.50 -2.38 -7.84
N VAL A 103 -5.67 -3.17 -6.78
CA VAL A 103 -4.72 -3.32 -5.68
C VAL A 103 -4.15 -4.73 -5.63
N SER A 104 -2.84 -4.85 -5.46
CA SER A 104 -2.16 -6.11 -5.15
C SER A 104 -1.34 -5.94 -3.87
N THR A 105 -1.35 -6.94 -3.01
CA THR A 105 -0.66 -6.91 -1.71
C THR A 105 0.23 -8.14 -1.54
N SER A 106 1.42 -7.93 -1.00
CA SER A 106 2.38 -9.01 -0.70
C SER A 106 2.96 -8.83 0.69
N PRO A 107 3.21 -9.92 1.45
CA PRO A 107 3.81 -9.81 2.76
C PRO A 107 5.32 -9.52 2.62
N ILE A 108 5.87 -8.77 3.56
CA ILE A 108 7.31 -8.66 3.74
C ILE A 108 7.70 -9.67 4.79
N ILE A 109 8.53 -10.66 4.44
CA ILE A 109 8.86 -11.79 5.32
C ILE A 109 10.35 -11.74 5.65
N ASN A 110 10.70 -11.93 6.93
CA ASN A 110 12.09 -12.03 7.36
C ASN A 110 12.65 -13.46 7.14
N PRO A 111 13.96 -13.69 7.28
CA PRO A 111 14.56 -15.02 7.10
C PRO A 111 14.03 -16.11 8.05
N LEU A 112 13.36 -15.72 9.15
CA LEU A 112 12.72 -16.63 10.10
C LEU A 112 11.27 -16.98 9.71
N GLY A 113 10.79 -16.55 8.54
CA GLY A 113 9.43 -16.80 8.08
C GLY A 113 8.37 -15.88 8.69
N GLN A 114 8.77 -14.84 9.44
CA GLN A 114 7.83 -13.93 10.10
C GLN A 114 7.46 -12.75 9.19
N VAL A 115 6.16 -12.47 9.06
CA VAL A 115 5.65 -11.32 8.31
C VAL A 115 5.98 -10.02 9.05
N LEU A 116 6.88 -9.17 8.55
CA LEU A 116 7.23 -7.86 9.11
C LEU A 116 6.19 -6.77 8.80
N GLY A 117 5.35 -6.99 7.80
CA GLY A 117 4.39 -6.02 7.28
C GLY A 117 3.90 -6.41 5.90
N GLY A 118 3.38 -5.45 5.15
CA GLY A 118 2.87 -5.68 3.81
C GLY A 118 3.20 -4.53 2.87
N VAL A 119 3.46 -4.88 1.61
CA VAL A 119 3.48 -3.94 0.49
C VAL A 119 2.12 -3.95 -0.19
N ALA A 120 1.65 -2.76 -0.58
CA ALA A 120 0.50 -2.59 -1.44
C ALA A 120 0.94 -1.85 -2.70
N VAL A 121 0.58 -2.39 -3.85
CA VAL A 121 0.77 -1.80 -5.17
C VAL A 121 -0.61 -1.51 -5.75
N PHE A 122 -0.85 -0.29 -6.21
CA PHE A 122 -2.16 0.13 -6.67
C PHE A 122 -2.06 1.07 -7.87
N ARG A 123 -3.06 0.98 -8.75
CA ARG A 123 -3.21 1.84 -9.91
C ARG A 123 -4.68 2.11 -10.19
N GLU A 124 -4.97 3.24 -10.79
CA GLU A 124 -6.30 3.57 -11.31
C GLU A 124 -6.62 2.68 -12.51
N ILE A 125 -7.85 2.15 -12.60
CA ILE A 125 -8.30 1.21 -13.66
C ILE A 125 -9.68 1.56 -14.21
#